data_AF-A0A6A5GHP5-F1
#
_entry.id   AF-A0A6A5GHP5-F1
#
_cell.length_a   1.000
_cell.length_b   1.000
_cell.length_c   1.000
_cell.angle_alpha   90.00
_cell.angle_beta   90.00
_cell.angle_gamma   90.00
#
_symmetry.space_group_name_H-M   'P 1'
#
loop_
_entity.id
_entity.type
_entity.pdbx_description
1 polymer ?
#
loop_
_entity_poly.entity_id
_entity_poly.type
_entity_poly.pdbx_seq_one_letter_code
_entity_poly.pdbx_strand_id
1 'polypeptide(L)'
;MEDTQKPTQISIFNIIAVICSATFAIYSTQVVTAISRAVKSLSKPAPNPKVIALKQKIAELKRELHGISPTGEFARYFKKDREMNKATEELTKLEAENSSETARNLKIDTVVRVLMQFSALALLRYVSGITAYCIPDTIFWPFNILVRFPAIFGNDTCPTEFAEVSGFALAFLMIHLFNLTWKTCRSCYSSTSATTTSDDKKTK
;
A
#
# COMPACT_ATOMS: atom_id res chain seq x y z
N MET A 1 30.59 14.29 -32.93
CA MET A 1 29.53 14.57 -31.95
C MET A 1 30.05 14.03 -30.63
N GLU A 2 30.77 14.89 -29.92
CA GLU A 2 31.43 14.56 -28.65
C GLU A 2 30.38 14.66 -27.54
N ASP A 3 29.86 13.52 -27.10
CA ASP A 3 29.08 13.46 -25.86
C ASP A 3 30.06 13.67 -24.70
N THR A 4 30.11 14.91 -24.23
CA THR A 4 30.92 15.32 -23.09
C THR A 4 30.29 14.70 -21.85
N GLN A 5 30.74 13.50 -21.49
CA GLN A 5 30.38 12.82 -20.25
C GLN A 5 30.87 13.66 -19.07
N LYS A 6 30.03 14.58 -18.61
CA LYS A 6 30.26 15.34 -17.38
C LYS A 6 30.48 14.31 -16.26
N PRO A 7 31.58 14.38 -15.50
CA PRO A 7 31.71 13.57 -14.31
C PRO A 7 30.49 13.88 -13.43
N THR A 8 29.69 12.86 -13.12
CA THR A 8 28.59 12.94 -12.18
C THR A 8 29.19 13.33 -10.83
N GLN A 9 29.32 14.64 -10.61
CA GLN A 9 29.55 15.23 -9.30
C GLN A 9 28.60 14.53 -8.34
N ILE A 10 29.14 13.95 -7.28
CA ILE A 10 28.36 13.40 -6.16
C ILE A 10 27.68 14.59 -5.50
N SER A 11 26.58 15.02 -6.11
CA SER A 11 25.77 16.12 -5.66
C SER A 11 24.87 15.60 -4.55
N ILE A 12 24.68 16.41 -3.52
CA ILE A 12 23.77 16.11 -2.41
C ILE A 12 22.38 15.70 -2.95
N PHE A 13 21.95 16.30 -4.06
CA PHE A 13 20.70 15.94 -4.74
C PHE A 13 20.66 14.49 -5.26
N ASN A 14 21.78 13.96 -5.75
CA ASN A 14 21.88 12.58 -6.23
C ASN A 14 21.79 11.59 -5.06
N ILE A 15 22.43 11.91 -3.93
CA ILE A 15 22.35 11.10 -2.71
C ILE A 15 20.91 11.09 -2.18
N ILE A 16 20.26 12.25 -2.12
CA ILE A 16 18.86 12.36 -1.69
C ILE A 16 17.96 11.55 -2.64
N ALA A 17 18.16 11.65 -3.96
CA ALA A 17 17.39 10.88 -4.93
C ALA A 17 17.55 9.36 -4.74
N VAL A 18 18.77 8.87 -4.46
CA VAL A 18 19.03 7.46 -4.16
C VAL A 18 18.26 7.03 -2.90
N ILE A 19 18.35 7.79 -1.82
CA ILE A 19 17.65 7.48 -0.55
C ILE A 19 16.13 7.51 -0.74
N CYS A 20 15.60 8.51 -1.45
CA CYS A 20 14.19 8.62 -1.78
C CYS A 20 13.71 7.43 -2.63
N SER A 21 14.51 6.99 -3.61
CA SER A 21 14.16 5.84 -4.44
C SER A 21 14.16 4.53 -3.65
N ALA A 22 15.15 4.32 -2.77
CA ALA A 22 15.25 3.13 -1.94
C ALA A 22 14.14 3.06 -0.88
N THR A 23 13.84 4.19 -0.21
CA THR A 23 12.70 4.30 0.72
C THR A 23 11.38 4.07 -0.01
N PHE A 24 11.21 4.67 -1.19
CA PHE A 24 10.02 4.46 -2.01
C PHE A 24 9.83 2.99 -2.40
N ALA A 25 10.90 2.28 -2.76
CA ALA A 25 10.83 0.84 -3.05
C ALA A 25 10.34 0.02 -1.85
N ILE A 26 10.84 0.31 -0.65
CA ILE A 26 10.49 -0.39 0.60
C ILE A 26 9.04 -0.11 1.01
N TYR A 27 8.59 1.15 0.94
CA TYR A 27 7.26 1.57 1.39
C TYR A 27 6.21 1.64 0.28
N SER A 28 6.55 1.22 -0.94
CA SER A 28 5.71 1.29 -2.14
C SER A 28 4.30 0.73 -1.90
N THR A 29 4.18 -0.40 -1.21
CA THR A 29 2.87 -1.04 -0.93
C THR A 29 1.99 -0.18 -0.01
N GLN A 30 2.58 0.46 1.00
CA GLN A 30 1.85 1.35 1.90
C GLN A 30 1.44 2.64 1.20
N VAL A 31 2.34 3.21 0.40
CA VAL A 31 2.10 4.42 -0.39
C VAL A 31 1.00 4.19 -1.43
N VAL A 32 1.07 3.09 -2.19
CA VAL A 32 0.02 2.70 -3.15
C VAL A 32 -1.32 2.55 -2.44
N THR A 33 -1.35 1.89 -1.28
CA THR A 33 -2.59 1.72 -0.52
C THR A 33 -3.16 3.04 -0.01
N ALA A 34 -2.31 3.95 0.49
CA ALA A 34 -2.73 5.27 0.95
C ALA A 34 -3.30 6.12 -0.19
N ILE A 35 -2.64 6.12 -1.34
CA ILE A 35 -3.07 6.88 -2.52
C ILE A 35 -4.34 6.27 -3.12
N SER A 36 -4.42 4.94 -3.24
CA SER A 36 -5.65 4.27 -3.66
C SER A 36 -6.83 4.65 -2.76
N ARG A 37 -6.63 4.75 -1.43
CA ARG A 37 -7.69 5.20 -0.50
C ARG A 37 -8.07 6.65 -0.73
N ALA A 38 -7.09 7.55 -0.90
CA ALA A 38 -7.34 8.97 -1.17
C ALA A 38 -8.13 9.15 -2.48
N VAL A 39 -7.67 8.51 -3.56
CA VAL A 39 -8.32 8.57 -4.89
C VAL A 39 -9.73 7.97 -4.84
N LYS A 40 -9.93 6.85 -4.12
CA LYS A 40 -11.27 6.27 -3.91
C LYS A 40 -12.18 7.20 -3.12
N SER A 41 -11.63 7.91 -2.13
CA SER A 41 -12.40 8.89 -1.34
C SER A 41 -12.80 10.11 -2.15
N LEU A 42 -11.91 10.61 -3.01
CA LEU A 42 -12.15 11.73 -3.92
C LEU A 42 -13.09 11.35 -5.07
N SER A 43 -13.02 10.10 -5.55
CA SER A 43 -13.83 9.59 -6.65
C SER A 43 -15.13 8.91 -6.18
N LYS A 44 -15.57 9.14 -4.93
CA LYS A 44 -16.87 8.65 -4.46
C LYS A 44 -17.96 9.30 -5.31
N PRO A 45 -18.75 8.54 -6.08
CA PRO A 45 -19.90 9.10 -6.77
C PRO A 45 -20.89 9.63 -5.73
N ALA A 46 -21.70 10.61 -6.13
CA ALA A 46 -22.83 11.01 -5.31
C ALA A 46 -23.67 9.77 -4.96
N PRO A 47 -24.04 9.58 -3.67
CA PRO A 47 -24.78 8.42 -3.26
C PRO A 47 -26.09 8.35 -4.05
N ASN A 48 -26.34 7.20 -4.69
CA ASN A 48 -27.49 7.04 -5.56
C ASN A 48 -28.78 7.38 -4.79
N PRO A 49 -29.58 8.37 -5.22
CA PRO A 49 -30.72 8.87 -4.45
C PRO A 49 -31.75 7.76 -4.18
N LYS A 50 -31.82 6.73 -5.05
CA LYS A 50 -32.69 5.56 -4.87
C LYS A 50 -32.27 4.68 -3.68
N VAL A 51 -30.97 4.54 -3.42
CA VAL A 51 -30.44 3.77 -2.30
C VAL A 51 -30.75 4.47 -0.97
N ILE A 52 -30.59 5.79 -0.92
CA ILE A 52 -30.94 6.58 0.28
C ILE A 52 -32.44 6.47 0.57
N ALA A 53 -33.29 6.64 -0.45
CA ALA A 53 -34.74 6.53 -0.31
C ALA A 53 -35.18 5.13 0.16
N LEU A 54 -34.58 4.05 -0.36
CA LEU A 54 -34.87 2.69 0.09
C LEU A 54 -34.41 2.44 1.53
N LYS A 55 -33.24 2.94 1.96
CA LYS A 55 -32.78 2.85 3.36
C LYS A 55 -33.72 3.57 4.33
N GLN A 56 -34.22 4.75 3.94
CA GLN A 56 -35.21 5.50 4.72
C GLN A 56 -36.53 4.75 4.81
N LYS A 57 -37.02 4.20 3.69
CA LYS A 57 -38.25 3.38 3.67
C LYS A 57 -38.13 2.15 4.57
N ILE A 58 -37.01 1.42 4.52
CA ILE A 58 -36.78 0.26 5.40
C ILE A 58 -36.75 0.69 6.87
N ALA A 59 -36.10 1.80 7.20
CA ALA A 59 -36.07 2.31 8.58
C ALA A 59 -37.48 2.69 9.09
N GLU A 60 -38.30 3.29 8.24
CA GLU A 60 -39.69 3.63 8.54
C GLU A 60 -40.57 2.39 8.71
N LEU A 61 -40.51 1.44 7.76
CA LEU A 61 -41.22 0.16 7.82
C LEU A 61 -40.83 -0.66 9.07
N LYS A 62 -39.54 -0.66 9.44
CA LYS A 62 -39.05 -1.32 10.66
C LYS A 62 -39.60 -0.65 11.92
N ARG A 63 -39.68 0.68 11.94
CA ARG A 63 -40.26 1.43 13.06
C ARG A 63 -41.75 1.14 13.21
N GLU A 64 -42.49 1.09 12.10
CA GLU A 64 -43.90 0.72 12.09
C GLU A 64 -44.12 -0.72 12.54
N LEU A 65 -43.30 -1.67 12.06
CA LEU A 65 -43.40 -3.09 12.44
C LEU A 65 -43.19 -3.29 13.95
N HIS A 66 -42.26 -2.56 14.56
CA HIS A 66 -42.01 -2.61 16.00
C HIS A 66 -43.16 -2.03 16.84
N GLY A 67 -44.05 -1.24 16.23
CA GLY A 67 -45.27 -0.72 16.87
C GLY A 67 -46.47 -1.67 16.79
N ILE A 68 -46.39 -2.75 16.01
CA ILE A 68 -47.48 -3.70 15.80
C ILE A 68 -47.22 -4.95 16.62
N SER A 69 -48.15 -5.31 17.51
CA SER A 69 -48.05 -6.56 18.26
C SER A 69 -48.20 -7.75 17.31
N PRO A 70 -47.21 -8.66 17.24
CA PRO A 70 -47.30 -9.84 16.38
C PRO A 70 -48.53 -10.68 16.73
N THR A 71 -48.89 -10.76 18.02
CA THR A 71 -49.99 -11.60 18.50
C THR A 71 -51.38 -10.95 18.47
N GLY A 72 -51.44 -9.62 18.41
CA GLY A 72 -52.70 -8.87 18.36
C GLY A 72 -53.15 -8.52 16.94
N GLU A 73 -52.20 -8.28 16.02
CA GLU A 73 -52.48 -7.82 14.66
C GLU A 73 -51.68 -8.62 13.62
N PHE A 74 -51.67 -9.95 13.75
CA PHE A 74 -50.89 -10.88 12.90
C PHE A 74 -50.94 -10.54 11.40
N ALA A 75 -52.14 -10.34 10.84
CA ALA A 75 -52.30 -10.06 9.40
C ALA A 75 -51.59 -8.78 8.96
N ARG A 76 -51.62 -7.73 9.80
CA ARG A 76 -50.98 -6.45 9.52
C ARG A 76 -49.47 -6.53 9.70
N TYR A 77 -49.02 -7.26 10.72
CA TYR A 77 -47.61 -7.56 10.96
C TYR A 77 -46.98 -8.29 9.77
N PHE A 78 -47.56 -9.40 9.32
CA PHE A 78 -47.02 -10.17 8.19
C PHE A 78 -47.08 -9.42 6.84
N LYS A 79 -48.07 -8.55 6.65
CA LYS A 79 -48.12 -7.69 5.47
C LYS A 79 -46.96 -6.70 5.45
N LYS A 80 -46.69 -6.05 6.59
CA LYS A 80 -45.59 -5.10 6.74
C LYS A 80 -44.21 -5.77 6.70
N ASP A 81 -44.10 -6.98 7.25
CA ASP A 81 -42.89 -7.80 7.15
C ASP A 81 -42.57 -8.16 5.69
N ARG A 82 -43.58 -8.56 4.89
CA ARG A 82 -43.41 -8.79 3.45
C ARG A 82 -43.02 -7.52 2.69
N GLU A 83 -43.62 -6.38 3.01
CA GLU A 83 -43.25 -5.10 2.41
C GLU A 83 -41.80 -4.70 2.73
N MET A 84 -41.37 -4.90 3.98
CA MET A 84 -39.99 -4.67 4.41
C MET A 84 -39.02 -5.62 3.70
N ASN A 85 -39.34 -6.91 3.62
CA ASN A 85 -38.50 -7.91 2.95
C ASN A 85 -38.36 -7.59 1.44
N LYS A 86 -39.44 -7.17 0.78
CA LYS A 86 -39.39 -6.72 -0.62
C LYS A 86 -38.52 -5.48 -0.81
N ALA A 87 -38.65 -4.47 0.05
CA ALA A 87 -37.81 -3.28 0.00
C ALA A 87 -36.33 -3.59 0.28
N THR A 88 -36.07 -4.56 1.16
CA THR A 88 -34.72 -5.04 1.47
C THR A 88 -34.12 -5.81 0.29
N GLU A 89 -34.91 -6.62 -0.40
CA GLU A 89 -34.49 -7.34 -1.61
C GLU A 89 -34.22 -6.39 -2.78
N GLU A 90 -35.02 -5.34 -2.96
CA GLU A 90 -34.75 -4.27 -3.92
C GLU A 90 -33.45 -3.53 -3.57
N LEU A 91 -33.20 -3.25 -2.29
CA LEU A 91 -31.96 -2.64 -1.83
C LEU A 91 -30.74 -3.51 -2.11
N THR A 92 -30.79 -4.81 -1.76
CA THR A 92 -29.68 -5.74 -2.00
C THR A 92 -29.44 -5.95 -3.49
N LYS A 93 -30.49 -5.94 -4.31
CA LYS A 93 -30.37 -5.98 -5.78
C LYS A 93 -29.70 -4.73 -6.33
N LEU A 94 -30.06 -3.54 -5.86
CA LEU A 94 -29.38 -2.29 -6.23
C LEU A 94 -27.93 -2.25 -5.74
N GLU A 95 -27.64 -2.78 -4.54
CA GLU A 95 -26.27 -2.90 -4.03
C GLU A 95 -25.44 -3.93 -4.81
N ALA A 96 -26.06 -5.01 -5.29
CA ALA A 96 -25.44 -5.97 -6.20
C ALA A 96 -25.21 -5.39 -7.59
N GLU A 97 -26.07 -4.51 -8.08
CA GLU A 97 -25.86 -3.73 -9.32
C GLU A 97 -24.73 -2.68 -9.13
N ASN A 98 -24.57 -2.18 -7.90
CA ASN A 98 -23.39 -1.42 -7.46
C ASN A 98 -22.12 -2.29 -7.30
N SER A 99 -22.11 -3.59 -7.67
CA SER A 99 -20.86 -4.33 -7.91
C SER A 99 -19.96 -3.65 -8.95
N SER A 100 -20.53 -2.76 -9.77
CA SER A 100 -19.81 -1.77 -10.58
C SER A 100 -18.85 -0.88 -9.77
N GLU A 101 -19.14 -0.60 -8.50
CA GLU A 101 -18.24 0.12 -7.59
C GLU A 101 -17.03 -0.71 -7.20
N THR A 102 -17.20 -2.02 -6.97
CA THR A 102 -16.07 -2.94 -6.73
C THR A 102 -15.19 -3.03 -7.96
N ALA A 103 -15.79 -3.16 -9.16
CA ALA A 103 -15.06 -3.14 -10.42
C ALA A 103 -14.35 -1.79 -10.65
N ARG A 104 -14.97 -0.66 -10.32
CA ARG A 104 -14.36 0.67 -10.38
C ARG A 104 -13.20 0.80 -9.38
N ASN A 105 -13.38 0.33 -8.15
CA ASN A 105 -12.34 0.36 -7.12
C ASN A 105 -11.12 -0.50 -7.51
N LEU A 106 -11.35 -1.63 -8.19
CA LEU A 106 -10.30 -2.48 -8.73
C LEU A 106 -9.60 -1.84 -9.94
N LYS A 107 -10.36 -1.18 -10.82
CA LYS A 107 -9.79 -0.35 -11.90
C LYS A 107 -8.92 0.78 -11.35
N ILE A 108 -9.41 1.53 -10.37
CA ILE A 108 -8.63 2.61 -9.72
C ILE A 108 -7.36 2.05 -9.09
N ASP A 109 -7.44 0.93 -8.35
CA ASP A 109 -6.27 0.32 -7.73
C ASP A 109 -5.24 -0.12 -8.77
N THR A 110 -5.71 -0.70 -9.88
CA THR A 110 -4.86 -1.10 -11.01
C THR A 110 -4.19 0.10 -11.65
N VAL A 111 -4.93 1.18 -11.94
CA VAL A 111 -4.38 2.40 -12.54
C VAL A 111 -3.33 3.04 -11.62
N VAL A 112 -3.62 3.17 -10.33
CA VAL A 112 -2.67 3.73 -9.34
C VAL A 112 -1.41 2.86 -9.25
N ARG A 113 -1.56 1.53 -9.23
CA ARG A 113 -0.43 0.61 -9.22
C ARG A 113 0.42 0.74 -10.48
N VAL A 114 -0.21 0.82 -11.65
CA VAL A 114 0.50 1.00 -12.93
C VAL A 114 1.27 2.32 -12.95
N LEU A 115 0.62 3.43 -12.60
CA LEU A 115 1.28 4.74 -12.54
C LEU A 115 2.45 4.76 -11.55
N MET A 116 2.29 4.11 -10.39
CA MET A 116 3.38 4.00 -9.42
C MET A 116 4.51 3.09 -9.89
N GLN A 117 4.23 2.06 -10.66
CA GLN A 117 5.27 1.23 -11.25
C GLN A 117 6.08 2.01 -12.30
N PHE A 118 5.40 2.84 -13.10
CA PHE A 118 6.07 3.72 -14.06
C PHE A 118 6.93 4.78 -13.37
N SER A 119 6.44 5.41 -12.30
CA SER A 119 7.24 6.38 -11.54
C SER A 119 8.42 5.70 -10.84
N ALA A 120 8.24 4.49 -10.28
CA ALA A 120 9.31 3.68 -9.73
C ALA A 120 10.40 3.40 -10.78
N LEU A 121 9.99 2.99 -11.98
CA LEU A 121 10.90 2.70 -13.07
C LEU A 121 11.67 3.94 -13.53
N ALA A 122 11.01 5.10 -13.63
CA ALA A 122 11.64 6.36 -13.95
C ALA A 122 12.69 6.78 -12.90
N LEU A 123 12.36 6.63 -11.60
CA LEU A 123 13.28 6.86 -10.49
C LEU A 123 14.49 5.92 -10.54
N LEU A 124 14.26 4.63 -10.78
CA LEU A 124 15.33 3.64 -10.92
C LEU A 124 16.23 3.96 -12.11
N ARG A 125 15.68 4.44 -13.23
CA ARG A 125 16.45 4.82 -14.41
C ARG A 125 17.27 6.10 -14.21
N TYR A 126 16.80 7.01 -13.36
CA TYR A 126 17.56 8.19 -12.94
C TYR A 126 18.72 7.81 -12.01
N VAL A 127 18.46 6.90 -11.06
CA VAL A 127 19.45 6.47 -10.07
C VAL A 127 20.42 5.41 -10.61
N SER A 128 20.12 4.76 -11.74
CA SER A 128 20.96 3.71 -12.33
C SER A 128 22.36 4.16 -12.71
N GLY A 129 22.58 5.45 -12.93
CA GLY A 129 23.92 5.98 -13.24
C GLY A 129 24.83 6.18 -12.02
N ILE A 130 24.31 5.98 -10.80
CA ILE A 130 25.04 6.30 -9.56
C ILE A 130 25.68 5.01 -9.01
N THR A 131 27.00 4.93 -9.17
CA THR A 131 27.84 3.86 -8.61
C THR A 131 28.39 4.30 -7.26
N ALA A 132 28.36 3.38 -6.28
CA ALA A 132 28.84 3.65 -4.93
C ALA A 132 30.27 3.13 -4.72
N TYR A 133 30.57 1.91 -5.18
CA TYR A 133 31.88 1.28 -5.02
C TYR A 133 32.07 0.13 -6.04
N CYS A 134 33.33 -0.23 -6.30
CA CYS A 134 33.71 -1.36 -7.15
C CYS A 134 34.16 -2.54 -6.26
N ILE A 135 33.62 -3.74 -6.47
CA ILE A 135 34.03 -4.99 -5.79
C ILE A 135 34.53 -5.97 -6.85
N PRO A 136 35.58 -6.78 -6.62
CA PRO A 136 35.96 -7.82 -7.58
C PRO A 136 34.79 -8.79 -7.85
N ASP A 137 34.58 -9.11 -9.13
CA ASP A 137 33.40 -9.87 -9.61
C ASP A 137 33.32 -11.31 -9.02
N THR A 138 34.45 -11.81 -8.53
CA THR A 138 34.58 -13.14 -7.93
C THR A 138 33.95 -13.28 -6.54
N ILE A 139 33.73 -12.19 -5.80
CA ILE A 139 33.26 -12.26 -4.39
C ILE A 139 31.77 -12.62 -4.29
N PHE A 140 30.94 -12.12 -5.20
CA PHE A 140 29.48 -12.27 -5.13
C PHE A 140 28.89 -13.13 -6.25
N TRP A 141 29.73 -13.91 -6.94
CA TRP A 141 29.26 -14.83 -7.97
C TRP A 141 28.36 -15.93 -7.36
N PRO A 142 27.17 -16.25 -7.93
CA PRO A 142 26.56 -15.74 -9.17
C PRO A 142 25.59 -14.55 -8.96
N PHE A 143 25.42 -14.07 -7.74
CA PHE A 143 24.46 -13.03 -7.34
C PHE A 143 24.93 -11.58 -7.60
N ASN A 144 26.01 -11.39 -8.35
CA ASN A 144 26.55 -10.06 -8.64
C ASN A 144 25.50 -9.10 -9.25
N ILE A 145 24.57 -9.63 -10.03
CA ILE A 145 23.46 -8.87 -10.64
C ILE A 145 22.60 -8.14 -9.59
N LEU A 146 22.42 -8.69 -8.39
CA LEU A 146 21.64 -8.03 -7.33
C LEU A 146 22.30 -6.76 -6.82
N VAL A 147 23.63 -6.79 -6.70
CA VAL A 147 24.43 -5.68 -6.19
C VAL A 147 24.55 -4.59 -7.25
N ARG A 148 24.46 -4.98 -8.53
CA ARG A 148 24.52 -4.09 -9.69
C ARG A 148 23.18 -3.45 -10.06
N PHE A 149 22.05 -3.92 -9.54
CA PHE A 149 20.71 -3.38 -9.84
C PHE A 149 20.54 -1.94 -9.28
N PRO A 150 19.98 -0.97 -10.03
CA PRO A 150 19.36 -1.06 -11.37
C PRO A 150 20.29 -0.77 -12.56
N ALA A 151 21.62 -0.69 -12.36
CA ALA A 151 22.64 -0.44 -13.38
C ALA A 151 23.01 -1.69 -14.20
N ILE A 152 22.01 -2.44 -14.66
CA ILE A 152 22.20 -3.77 -15.29
C ILE A 152 22.99 -3.68 -16.60
N PHE A 153 22.94 -2.53 -17.28
CA PHE A 153 23.64 -2.29 -18.55
C PHE A 153 25.02 -1.64 -18.40
N GLY A 154 25.51 -1.47 -17.17
CA GLY A 154 26.83 -0.92 -16.87
C GLY A 154 26.95 0.57 -17.16
N ASN A 155 27.64 1.28 -16.28
CA ASN A 155 28.42 2.44 -16.70
C ASN A 155 29.87 1.92 -16.81
N ASP A 156 30.69 2.47 -17.70
CA ASP A 156 32.12 2.09 -17.76
C ASP A 156 32.92 2.80 -16.65
N THR A 157 32.38 2.82 -15.42
CA THR A 157 32.97 3.54 -14.30
C THR A 157 33.97 2.72 -13.48
N CYS A 158 33.86 1.39 -13.50
CA CYS A 158 34.83 0.48 -12.87
C CYS A 158 35.60 -0.34 -13.93
N PRO A 159 36.84 -0.79 -13.63
CA PRO A 159 37.59 -1.69 -14.51
C PRO A 159 36.85 -3.03 -14.69
N THR A 160 37.09 -3.72 -15.81
CA THR A 160 36.38 -4.95 -16.22
C THR A 160 36.50 -6.14 -15.25
N GLU A 161 37.45 -6.09 -14.32
CA GLU A 161 37.65 -7.09 -13.27
C GLU A 161 36.76 -6.88 -12.04
N PHE A 162 36.06 -5.73 -11.98
CA PHE A 162 35.24 -5.32 -10.85
C PHE A 162 33.77 -5.20 -11.24
N ALA A 163 32.93 -5.74 -10.38
CA ALA A 163 31.52 -5.46 -10.30
C ALA A 163 31.26 -4.06 -9.74
N GLU A 164 30.37 -3.34 -10.40
CA GLU A 164 29.86 -2.06 -9.92
C GLU A 164 28.74 -2.30 -8.92
N VAL A 165 28.84 -1.67 -7.75
CA VAL A 165 27.75 -1.66 -6.79
C VAL A 165 26.92 -0.40 -6.97
N SER A 166 25.63 -0.60 -7.19
CA SER A 166 24.70 0.52 -7.28
C SER A 166 24.52 1.19 -5.92
N GLY A 167 24.51 2.53 -5.91
CA GLY A 167 24.12 3.29 -4.73
C GLY A 167 22.70 2.95 -4.24
N PHE A 168 21.80 2.57 -5.16
CA PHE A 168 20.46 2.10 -4.81
C PHE A 168 20.50 0.82 -3.98
N ALA A 169 21.25 -0.20 -4.42
CA ALA A 169 21.36 -1.47 -3.72
C ALA A 169 21.92 -1.29 -2.30
N LEU A 170 22.95 -0.46 -2.14
CA LEU A 170 23.51 -0.13 -0.83
C LEU A 170 22.50 0.62 0.05
N ALA A 171 21.85 1.67 -0.45
CA ALA A 171 20.86 2.41 0.32
C ALA A 171 19.67 1.52 0.73
N PHE A 172 19.21 0.66 -0.18
CA PHE A 172 18.15 -0.31 0.08
C PHE A 172 18.54 -1.25 1.22
N LEU A 173 19.73 -1.86 1.17
CA LEU A 173 20.22 -2.75 2.22
C LEU A 173 20.35 -2.02 3.56
N MET A 174 20.92 -0.81 3.57
CA MET A 174 21.11 -0.03 4.79
C MET A 174 19.78 0.34 5.46
N ILE A 175 18.80 0.82 4.69
CA ILE A 175 17.47 1.15 5.21
C ILE A 175 16.75 -0.11 5.71
N HIS A 176 16.90 -1.23 4.99
CA HIS A 176 16.26 -2.49 5.38
C HIS A 176 16.86 -3.04 6.67
N LEU A 177 18.19 -3.04 6.81
CA LEU A 177 18.89 -3.44 8.03
C LEU A 177 18.51 -2.53 9.21
N PHE A 178 18.45 -1.21 9.00
CA PHE A 178 18.01 -0.28 10.02
C PHE A 178 16.57 -0.55 10.49
N ASN A 179 15.64 -0.81 9.56
CA ASN A 179 14.27 -1.17 9.91
C ASN A 179 14.20 -2.49 10.68
N LEU A 180 15.02 -3.47 10.31
CA LEU A 180 15.08 -4.76 10.98
C LEU A 180 15.62 -4.62 12.41
N THR A 181 16.75 -3.91 12.59
CA THR A 181 17.32 -3.66 13.92
C THR A 181 16.37 -2.86 14.80
N TRP A 182 15.74 -1.82 14.26
CA TRP A 182 14.73 -1.05 14.98
C TRP A 182 13.56 -1.91 15.44
N LYS A 183 13.05 -2.79 14.57
CA LYS A 183 11.95 -3.70 14.90
C LYS A 183 12.36 -4.71 15.98
N THR A 184 13.56 -5.28 15.89
CA THR A 184 14.11 -6.21 16.89
C THR A 184 14.31 -5.52 18.24
N CYS A 185 14.92 -4.32 18.28
CA CYS A 185 15.09 -3.54 19.50
C CYS A 185 13.75 -3.17 20.15
N ARG A 186 12.76 -2.75 19.36
CA ARG A 186 11.41 -2.44 19.87
C ARG A 186 10.73 -3.69 20.45
N SER A 187 10.87 -4.83 19.78
CA SER A 187 10.33 -6.10 20.27
C SER A 187 10.95 -6.48 21.62
N CYS A 188 12.29 -6.38 21.76
CA CYS A 188 12.98 -6.63 23.03
C CYS A 188 12.51 -5.69 24.14
N TYR A 189 12.38 -4.39 23.86
CA TYR A 189 11.87 -3.42 24.85
C TYR A 189 10.44 -3.75 25.31
N SER A 190 9.56 -4.14 24.39
CA SER A 190 8.19 -4.52 24.74
C SER A 190 8.10 -5.83 25.55
N SER A 191 9.04 -6.76 25.34
CA SER A 191 9.11 -8.02 26.11
C SER A 191 9.62 -7.79 27.53
N THR A 192 10.61 -6.90 27.73
CA THR A 192 11.11 -6.57 29.08
C THR A 192 10.06 -5.88 29.94
N SER A 193 9.20 -5.03 29.35
CA SER A 193 8.10 -4.37 30.07
C SER A 193 6.94 -5.29 30.48
N ALA A 194 6.79 -6.45 29.82
CA ALA A 194 5.73 -7.40 30.11
C ALA A 194 6.07 -8.34 31.28
N THR A 195 7.36 -8.64 31.48
CA THR A 195 7.80 -9.52 32.59
C THR A 195 7.79 -8.81 33.94
N THR A 196 7.99 -7.48 33.97
CA THR A 196 8.00 -6.72 35.22
C THR A 196 6.60 -6.50 35.82
N THR A 197 5.52 -6.71 35.06
CA THR A 197 4.14 -6.59 35.58
C THR A 197 3.59 -7.89 36.17
N SER A 198 4.24 -9.03 35.93
CA SER A 198 3.84 -10.33 36.48
C SER A 198 4.41 -10.63 37.87
N ASP A 199 5.55 -10.06 38.25
CA ASP A 199 6.18 -10.34 39.54
C ASP A 199 5.62 -9.51 40.71
N ASP A 200 4.95 -8.38 40.43
CA ASP A 200 4.36 -7.53 41.48
C ASP A 200 3.00 -8.03 42.01
N LYS A 201 2.43 -9.09 41.41
CA LYS A 201 1.11 -9.63 41.80
C LYS A 201 1.16 -10.87 42.70
N LYS A 202 2.35 -11.31 43.12
CA LYS A 202 2.54 -12.49 43.98
C LYS A 202 2.94 -12.16 45.42
N THR A 203 2.90 -10.88 45.79
CA THR A 203 3.19 -10.42 47.16
C THR A 203 2.05 -9.55 47.67
N LYS A 204 0.89 -10.16 47.91
CA LYS A 204 -0.15 -9.63 48.80
C LYS A 204 -0.99 -10.77 49.35
#